data_AF-A0A0F9W3I9-F1
#
_entry.id   AF-A0A0F9W3I9-F1
#
_cell.length_a   1.000
_cell.length_b   1.000
_cell.length_c   1.000
_cell.angle_alpha   90.00
_cell.angle_beta   90.00
_cell.angle_gamma   90.00
#
_symmetry.space_group_name_H-M   'P 1'
#
loop_
_entity.id
_entity.type
_entity.pdbx_description
1 polymer ?
#
loop_
_entity_poly.entity_id
_entity_poly.type
_entity_poly.pdbx_seq_one_letter_code
_entity_poly.pdbx_strand_id
1 'polypeptide(L)' 'MLEIMELGEKLNLAISCPIHYPAYGKNIFECMCSRAFPAFVVRGNSPEKLKEIHREV' A
#
# COMPACT_ATOMS: atom_id res chain seq x y z
N MET A 1 -12.15 -10.51 -2.25
CA MET A 1 -12.50 -9.12 -2.60
C MET A 1 -12.43 -8.23 -1.36
N LEU A 2 -13.11 -8.60 -0.26
CA LEU A 2 -13.01 -7.95 1.06
C LEU A 2 -11.55 -7.75 1.53
N GLU A 3 -10.73 -8.80 1.46
CA GLU A 3 -9.33 -8.74 1.92
C GLU A 3 -8.46 -7.67 1.22
N ILE A 4 -8.68 -7.42 -0.07
CA ILE A 4 -7.91 -6.40 -0.81
C ILE A 4 -8.33 -4.99 -0.40
N MET A 5 -9.62 -4.79 -0.12
CA MET A 5 -10.12 -3.51 0.38
C MET A 5 -9.53 -3.22 1.77
N GLU A 6 -9.50 -4.21 2.66
CA GLU A 6 -8.90 -4.10 3.99
C GLU A 6 -7.40 -3.80 3.91
N LEU A 7 -6.67 -4.42 2.99
CA LEU A 7 -5.25 -4.12 2.76
C LEU A 7 -5.04 -2.71 2.23
N GLY A 8 -5.89 -2.26 1.30
CA GLY A 8 -5.85 -0.90 0.77
C GLY A 8 -6.13 0.16 1.84
N GLU A 9 -7.13 -0.08 2.69
CA GLU A 9 -7.46 0.78 3.84
C GLU A 9 -6.32 0.80 4.87
N LYS A 10 -5.79 -0.37 5.24
CA LYS A 10 -4.62 -0.49 6.13
C LYS A 10 -3.45 0.32 5.60
N LEU A 11 -3.14 0.21 4.30
CA LEU A 11 -2.06 0.95 3.67
C LEU A 11 -2.35 2.46 3.69
N ASN A 12 -3.54 2.88 3.28
CA ASN A 12 -3.95 4.28 3.26
C ASN A 12 -3.84 4.94 4.65
N LEU A 13 -4.33 4.27 5.69
CA LEU A 13 -4.21 4.72 7.07
C LEU A 13 -2.76 4.76 7.54
N ALA A 14 -1.96 3.75 7.18
CA ALA A 14 -0.55 3.71 7.55
C ALA A 14 0.23 4.88 6.93
N ILE A 15 0.15 5.10 5.63
CA ILE A 15 1.00 6.10 4.95
C ILE A 15 0.34 7.47 4.79
N SER A 16 -0.93 7.61 5.16
CA SER A 16 -1.74 8.83 4.99
C SER A 16 -1.69 9.38 3.56
N CYS A 17 -1.68 8.48 2.57
CA CYS A 17 -1.59 8.81 1.15
C CYS A 17 -2.68 8.04 0.37
N PRO A 18 -3.38 8.68 -0.58
CA PRO A 18 -4.38 8.00 -1.41
C PRO A 18 -3.77 6.81 -2.15
N ILE A 19 -4.50 5.69 -2.17
CA ILE A 19 -4.07 4.44 -2.76
C ILE A 19 -4.92 4.09 -3.98
N HIS A 20 -4.26 3.67 -5.04
CA HIS A 20 -4.84 3.08 -6.23
C HIS A 20 -4.52 1.58 -6.27
N TYR A 21 -5.52 0.76 -6.62
CA TYR A 21 -5.38 -0.68 -6.86
C TYR A 21 -6.43 -1.14 -7.88
N PRO A 22 -6.10 -2.09 -8.78
CA PRO A 22 -4.77 -2.62 -9.08
C PRO A 22 -3.96 -1.64 -9.93
N ALA A 23 -2.65 -1.53 -9.68
CA ALA A 23 -1.74 -0.70 -10.48
C ALA A 23 -0.97 -1.53 -11.52
N TYR A 24 -0.67 -0.94 -12.68
CA TYR A 24 0.14 -1.55 -13.75
C TYR A 24 -0.35 -2.91 -14.28
N GLY A 25 -1.66 -3.19 -14.15
CA GLY A 25 -2.22 -4.50 -14.50
C GLY A 25 -1.76 -5.65 -13.59
N LYS A 26 -1.23 -5.34 -12.40
CA LYS A 26 -0.72 -6.30 -11.41
C LYS A 26 -1.39 -6.08 -10.05
N ASN A 27 -1.31 -7.09 -9.17
CA ASN A 27 -1.83 -7.03 -7.80
C ASN A 27 -0.91 -6.20 -6.88
N ILE A 28 -0.76 -4.91 -7.21
CA ILE A 28 0.10 -3.94 -6.54
C ILE A 28 -0.75 -2.72 -6.19
N PHE A 29 -0.56 -2.21 -4.98
CA PHE A 29 -1.08 -0.92 -4.55
C PHE A 29 -0.09 0.18 -4.97
N GLU A 30 -0.58 1.28 -5.49
CA GLU A 30 0.23 2.46 -5.81
C GLU A 30 -0.30 3.67 -5.04
N CYS A 31 0.58 4.47 -4.44
CA CYS A 31 0.17 5.75 -3.86
C CYS A 31 0.39 6.92 -4.84
N MET A 32 -0.20 8.08 -4.55
CA MET A 32 -0.05 9.31 -5.36
C MET A 32 1.39 9.82 -5.48
N CYS A 33 2.31 9.39 -4.61
CA CYS A 33 3.74 9.66 -4.72
C CYS A 33 4.47 8.70 -5.69
N SER A 34 3.73 7.95 -6.50
CA SER A 34 4.24 6.92 -7.42
C SER A 34 5.05 5.81 -6.72
N ARG A 35 4.71 5.51 -5.46
CA ARG A 35 5.32 4.41 -4.68
C ARG A 35 4.46 3.16 -4.83
N ALA A 36 5.10 2.05 -5.19
CA ALA A 36 4.46 0.75 -5.34
C ALA A 36 4.60 -0.10 -4.08
N PHE A 37 3.49 -0.67 -3.63
CA PHE A 37 3.38 -1.58 -2.49
C PHE A 37 2.72 -2.89 -2.96
N PRO A 38 3.49 -3.95 -3.21
CA PRO A 38 2.91 -5.25 -3.52
C PRO A 38 2.01 -5.74 -2.38
N ALA A 39 0.90 -6.42 -2.70
CA ALA A 39 -0.09 -6.82 -1.69
C ALA A 39 0.51 -7.68 -0.55
N PHE A 40 1.49 -8.53 -0.84
CA PHE A 40 2.19 -9.33 0.17
C PHE A 40 3.03 -8.48 1.13
N VAL A 41 3.58 -7.35 0.68
CA VAL A 41 4.31 -6.38 1.54
C VAL A 41 3.33 -5.72 2.50
N VAL A 42 2.19 -5.25 1.99
CA VAL A 42 1.14 -4.63 2.83
C VAL A 42 0.61 -5.61 3.88
N ARG A 43 0.44 -6.88 3.50
CA ARG A 43 -0.02 -7.94 4.40
C ARG A 43 0.99 -8.26 5.49
N GLY A 44 2.27 -8.43 5.13
CA GLY A 44 3.32 -8.92 6.03
C GLY A 44 3.99 -7.88 6.91
N ASN A 45 3.75 -6.58 6.68
CA ASN A 45 4.43 -5.50 7.42
C ASN A 45 3.50 -4.74 8.37
N SER A 46 4.10 -4.18 9.41
CA SER A 46 3.41 -3.28 10.33
C SER A 46 3.20 -1.89 9.71
N PRO A 47 2.24 -1.09 10.20
CA PRO A 47 2.03 0.28 9.73
C PRO A 47 3.29 1.16 9.80
N GLU A 48 4.13 0.99 10.80
CA GLU A 48 5.40 1.71 10.97
C GLU A 48 6.34 1.40 9.81
N LYS A 49 6.49 0.11 9.47
CA LYS A 49 7.36 -0.29 8.36
C LYS A 49 6.83 0.20 7.02
N LEU A 50 5.51 0.21 6.82
CA LEU A 50 4.89 0.79 5.62
C LEU A 50 5.14 2.31 5.52
N LYS A 51 5.13 3.04 6.64
CA LYS A 51 5.51 4.46 6.70
C LYS A 51 6.98 4.67 6.35
N GLU A 52 7.88 3.82 6.84
CA GLU A 52 9.30 3.87 6.50
C GLU A 52 9.51 3.68 5.00
N ILE A 53 8.92 2.62 4.42
CA ILE A 53 9.01 2.35 2.96
C ILE A 53 8.50 3.54 2.13
N HIS A 54 7.44 4.23 2.60
CA HIS A 54 6.92 5.41 1.93
C HIS A 54 7.87 6.63 1.99
N ARG A 55 8.64 6.77 3.08
CA ARG A 55 9.54 7.91 3.36
C ARG A 55 10.97 7.73 2.88
N GLU A 56 11.45 6.49 2.73
CA GLU A 56 12.86 6.16 2.45
C GLU A 56 13.36 6.52 1.04
N VAL A 57 12.58 7.28 0.25
CA VAL A 57 12.93 7.57 -1.13
C VAL A 57 12.55 9.00 -1.53
#